data_AF-A0A534W634-F1
#
_entry.id   AF-A0A534W634-F1
#
_cell.length_a   1.000
_cell.length_b   1.000
_cell.length_c   1.000
_cell.angle_alpha   90.00
_cell.angle_beta   90.00
_cell.angle_gamma   90.00
#
_symmetry.space_group_name_H-M   'P 1'
#
loop_
_entity.id
_entity.type
_entity.pdbx_description
1 polymer ?
#
loop_
_entity_poly.entity_id
_entity_poly.type
_entity_poly.pdbx_seq_one_letter_code
_entity_poly.pdbx_strand_id
1 'polypeptide(L)' 'MANVFLVALGGALGAVARFAVASAFTRKLGTSWPYGTFFINVSGCFLVALFLTAASERYPDMHPGWRYFFPIGFVGA' A
#
# COMPACT_ATOMS: atom_id res chain seq x y z
N MET A 1 16.53 -11.87 7.44
CA MET A 1 15.62 -12.77 6.71
C MET A 1 14.15 -12.59 7.05
N ALA A 2 13.72 -12.57 8.33
CA ALA A 2 12.30 -12.40 8.70
C ALA A 2 11.61 -11.17 8.05
N ASN A 3 12.32 -10.05 7.89
CA ASN A 3 11.78 -8.85 7.23
C ASN A 3 11.44 -9.08 5.75
N VAL A 4 12.14 -9.99 5.06
CA VAL A 4 11.87 -10.32 3.66
C VAL A 4 10.52 -11.00 3.53
N PHE A 5 10.15 -11.87 4.46
CA PHE A 5 8.83 -12.50 4.48
C PHE A 5 7.71 -11.47 4.67
N LEU A 6 7.92 -10.48 5.54
CA LEU A 6 6.95 -9.39 5.74
C LEU A 6 6.80 -8.53 4.48
N VAL A 7 7.90 -8.18 3.82
CA VAL A 7 7.87 -7.46 2.54
C VAL A 7 7.16 -8.29 1.47
N ALA A 8 7.48 -9.58 1.35
CA ALA A 8 6.89 -10.47 0.35
C ALA A 8 5.38 -10.65 0.58
N LEU A 9 4.97 -10.88 1.84
CA LEU A 9 3.55 -11.03 2.19
C LEU A 9 2.79 -9.73 1.94
N GLY A 10 3.33 -8.60 2.40
CA GLY A 10 2.75 -7.28 2.15
C GLY A 10 2.64 -7.02 0.65
N GLY A 11 3.72 -7.20 -0.09
CA GLY A 11 3.78 -6.95 -1.53
C GLY A 11 2.87 -7.86 -2.35
N ALA A 12 2.72 -9.14 -1.99
CA ALA A 12 1.76 -10.02 -2.63
C ALA A 12 0.32 -9.51 -2.47
N LEU A 13 -0.06 -9.12 -1.25
CA LEU A 13 -1.37 -8.54 -0.98
C LEU A 13 -1.57 -7.19 -1.68
N GLY A 14 -0.54 -6.35 -1.68
CA GLY A 14 -0.52 -5.05 -2.34
C GLY A 14 -0.70 -5.14 -3.85
N ALA A 15 0.05 -6.03 -4.51
CA ALA A 15 -0.06 -6.28 -5.94
C ALA A 15 -1.46 -6.78 -6.33
N VAL A 16 -2.05 -7.68 -5.55
CA VAL A 16 -3.43 -8.17 -5.78
C VAL A 16 -4.44 -7.03 -5.60
N ALA A 17 -4.30 -6.21 -4.55
CA ALA A 17 -5.18 -5.06 -4.33
C ALA A 17 -5.07 -4.04 -5.47
N ARG A 18 -3.84 -3.72 -5.90
CA ARG A 18 -3.57 -2.83 -7.02
C ARG A 18 -4.22 -3.34 -8.30
N PHE A 19 -4.05 -4.61 -8.62
CA PHE A 19 -4.66 -5.24 -9.79
C PHE A 19 -6.19 -5.18 -9.73
N ALA A 20 -6.79 -5.50 -8.58
CA ALA A 20 -8.24 -5.50 -8.41
C ALA A 20 -8.83 -4.08 -8.55
N VAL A 21 -8.21 -3.08 -7.91
CA VAL A 21 -8.62 -1.68 -7.98
C VAL A 21 -8.45 -1.15 -9.39
N ALA A 22 -7.27 -1.31 -10.00
CA ALA A 22 -7.04 -0.86 -11.37
C ALA A 22 -8.07 -1.45 -12.34
N SER A 23 -8.34 -2.76 -12.24
CA SER A 23 -9.34 -3.44 -13.07
C SER A 23 -10.76 -2.90 -12.83
N ALA A 24 -11.13 -2.61 -11.58
CA ALA A 24 -12.44 -2.04 -11.26
C ALA A 24 -12.61 -0.63 -11.87
N PHE A 25 -11.56 0.20 -11.80
CA PHE A 25 -11.55 1.51 -12.43
C PHE A 25 -11.63 1.42 -13.96
N THR A 26 -10.88 0.52 -14.58
CA THR A 26 -10.96 0.27 -16.03
C THR A 26 -12.37 -0.13 -16.46
N ARG A 27 -13.05 -1.01 -15.71
CA ARG A 27 -14.44 -1.41 -16.03
C ARG A 27 -15.45 -0.27 -15.90
N LYS A 28 -15.24 0.66 -14.96
CA LYS A 28 -16.21 1.72 -14.66
C LYS A 28 -15.97 3.01 -15.44
N LEU A 29 -14.72 3.38 -15.66
CA LEU A 29 -14.30 4.67 -16.23
C LEU A 29 -13.57 4.54 -17.56
N GLY A 30 -13.35 3.32 -18.05
CA GLY A 30 -12.63 3.04 -19.28
C GLY A 30 -11.11 3.22 -19.15
N THR A 31 -10.44 3.36 -20.29
CA THR A 31 -8.97 3.42 -20.41
C THR A 31 -8.47 4.76 -20.97
N SER A 32 -9.34 5.76 -21.15
CA SER A 32 -8.96 7.07 -21.67
C SER A 32 -8.02 7.84 -20.74
N TRP A 33 -8.10 7.58 -19.43
CA TRP A 33 -7.23 8.13 -18.41
C TRP A 33 -6.88 7.06 -17.36
N PRO A 34 -5.67 7.05 -16.79
CA PRO A 34 -5.23 6.04 -15.82
C PRO A 34 -5.81 6.28 -14.41
N TYR A 35 -7.14 6.34 -14.29
CA TYR A 35 -7.83 6.63 -13.04
C TYR A 35 -7.47 5.64 -11.91
N GLY A 36 -7.35 4.36 -12.23
CA GLY A 36 -6.95 3.34 -11.26
C GLY A 36 -5.55 3.61 -10.70
N THR A 37 -4.57 3.80 -11.59
CA THR A 37 -3.19 4.12 -11.20
C THR A 37 -3.12 5.42 -10.39
N PHE A 38 -3.83 6.46 -10.81
CA PHE A 38 -3.87 7.74 -10.08
C PHE A 38 -4.44 7.55 -8.66
N PHE A 39 -5.60 6.89 -8.54
CA PHE A 39 -6.25 6.64 -7.27
C PHE A 39 -5.36 5.83 -6.31
N ILE A 40 -4.73 4.77 -6.81
CA ILE A 40 -3.85 3.90 -6.02
C ILE A 40 -2.66 4.70 -5.46
N ASN A 41 -2.02 5.55 -6.26
CA ASN A 41 -0.87 6.33 -5.79
C ASN A 41 -1.28 7.42 -4.77
N VAL A 42 -2.35 8.16 -5.04
CA VAL A 42 -2.80 9.23 -4.12
C VAL A 42 -3.23 8.65 -2.79
N SER A 43 -4.03 7.57 -2.80
CA SER A 43 -4.42 6.87 -1.58
C SER A 43 -3.22 6.23 -0.88
N GLY A 44 -2.28 5.64 -1.62
CA GLY A 44 -1.05 5.06 -1.08
C GLY A 44 -0.20 6.08 -0.33
N CYS A 45 0.07 7.24 -0.92
CA CYS A 45 0.83 8.32 -0.26
C CYS A 45 0.15 8.77 1.04
N PHE A 46 -1.17 8.94 1.02
CA PHE A 46 -1.95 9.30 2.22
C PHE A 46 -1.84 8.22 3.31
N LEU A 47 -2.00 6.94 2.95
CA LEU A 47 -1.91 5.82 3.88
C LEU A 47 -0.52 5.67 4.50
N VAL A 48 0.55 5.88 3.71
CA VAL A 48 1.93 5.86 4.23
C VAL A 48 2.15 6.99 5.23
N ALA A 49 1.74 8.21 4.88
CA ALA A 49 1.88 9.36 5.78
C ALA A 49 1.09 9.13 7.08
N LEU A 50 -0.18 8.73 6.97
CA LEU A 50 -1.03 8.42 8.12
C LEU A 50 -0.41 7.35 9.01
N PHE A 51 0.07 6.26 8.42
CA PHE A 51 0.69 5.16 9.15
C PHE A 51 1.96 5.60 9.87
N LEU A 52 2.87 6.31 9.20
CA LEU A 52 4.15 6.72 9.77
C LEU A 52 3.96 7.75 10.89
N THR A 53 3.05 8.72 10.70
CA THR A 53 2.72 9.71 11.73
C THR A 53 2.07 9.05 12.95
N ALA A 54 1.10 8.15 12.74
CA ALA A 54 0.47 7.43 13.84
C ALA A 54 1.49 6.55 14.59
N ALA A 55 2.38 5.88 13.87
CA ALA A 55 3.45 5.08 14.45
C ALA A 55 4.41 5.93 15.29
N SER A 56 4.78 7.13 14.84
CA SER A 56 5.72 7.98 15.58
C SER A 56 5.08 8.72 16.76
N GLU A 57 3.87 9.22 16.59
CA GLU A 57 3.26 10.13 17.57
C GLU A 57 2.29 9.43 18.52
N ARG A 58 1.61 8.39 18.06
CA ARG A 58 0.56 7.72 18.84
C ARG A 58 0.96 6.35 19.36
N TYR A 59 1.83 5.63 18.65
CA TYR A 59 2.23 4.27 18.99
C TYR A 59 3.77 4.10 18.97
N PRO A 60 4.51 4.82 19.84
CA PRO A 60 5.97 4.79 19.82
C PRO A 60 6.57 3.40 20.05
N ASP A 61 5.86 2.52 20.77
CA ASP A 61 6.29 1.14 21.05
C ASP A 61 5.90 0.13 19.96
N MET A 62 5.36 0.59 18.82
CA MET A 62 4.93 -0.29 17.73
C MET A 62 6.13 -1.07 17.15
N HIS A 63 5.95 -2.38 17.00
CA HIS A 63 7.01 -3.25 16.48
C HIS A 63 7.51 -2.79 15.09
N PRO A 64 8.83 -2.58 14.89
CA PRO A 64 9.39 -2.07 13.64
C PRO A 64 9.06 -2.90 12.40
N GLY A 65 8.75 -4.20 12.60
CA GLY A 65 8.29 -5.14 11.58
C GLY A 65 7.15 -4.61 10.70
N TRP A 66 6.26 -3.80 11.26
CA TRP A 66 5.11 -3.25 10.53
C TRP A 66 5.51 -2.34 9.37
N ARG A 67 6.69 -1.69 9.42
CA ARG A 67 7.22 -0.90 8.30
C ARG A 67 7.53 -1.76 7.08
N TYR A 68 8.03 -2.97 7.30
CA TYR A 68 8.35 -3.90 6.21
C TYR A 68 7.09 -4.48 5.57
N PHE A 69 6.07 -4.76 6.38
CA PHE A 69 4.80 -5.27 5.87
C PHE A 69 3.98 -4.20 5.14
N PHE A 70 3.71 -3.07 5.78
CA PHE A 70 2.68 -2.14 5.29
C PHE A 70 3.23 -1.09 4.29
N PRO A 71 4.05 -0.10 4.67
CA PRO A 71 4.50 0.92 3.72
C PRO A 71 5.48 0.37 2.67
N ILE A 72 6.37 -0.57 3.04
CA ILE A 72 7.35 -1.14 2.09
C ILE A 72 6.72 -2.24 1.24
N GLY A 73 6.00 -3.18 1.87
CA GLY A 73 5.37 -4.31 1.17
C GLY A 73 4.05 -3.91 0.50
N PHE A 74 2.99 -3.75 1.30
CA PHE A 74 1.62 -3.60 0.81
C PHE A 74 1.41 -2.35 -0.03
N VAL A 75 1.79 -1.18 0.46
CA VAL A 75 1.60 0.07 -0.28
C VAL A 75 2.66 0.25 -1.37
N GLY A 76 3.85 -0.36 -1.21
CA GLY A 76 4.95 -0.25 -2.16
C GLY A 76 4.83 -1.10 -3.43
N ALA A 77 3.85 -2.01 -3.50
CA ALA A 77 3.61 -2.88 -4.65
C ALA A 77 2.70 -2.25 -5.73
#